data_AF-A0A9Q0D7U9-F1
#
_entry.id   AF-A0A9Q0D7U9-F1
#
_cell.length_a   1.000
_cell.length_b   1.000
_cell.length_c   1.000
_cell.angle_alpha   90.00
_cell.angle_beta   90.00
_cell.angle_gamma   90.00
#
_symmetry.space_group_name_H-M   'P 1'
#
loop_
_entity.id
_entity.type
_entity.pdbx_description
1 polymer ?
#
loop_
_entity_poly.entity_id
_entity_poly.type
_entity_poly.pdbx_seq_one_letter_code
_entity_poly.pdbx_strand_id
1 'polypeptide(L)'
;MKPEPYPHPQYPNVTLWDLPGIGTPNFTAHQYLKQVEFEKFDFFIIISAGRFRENDAKLAQEIKKMGKSFYFVRAKIDNDLHAAEQSQREYNQENTLQKIREDCIQ
;
A
#
# COMPACT_ATOMS: atom_id res chain seq x y z
N MET A 1 2.92 15.76 9.64
CA MET A 1 2.45 14.54 10.35
C MET A 1 3.66 13.66 10.66
N LYS A 2 3.59 12.88 11.74
CA LYS A 2 4.64 11.96 12.21
C LYS A 2 4.08 10.52 12.20
N PRO A 3 4.94 9.49 12.15
CA PRO A 3 4.52 8.10 12.36
C PRO A 3 3.83 7.93 13.71
N GLU A 4 2.72 7.19 13.75
CA GLU A 4 1.97 6.89 14.96
C GLU A 4 2.06 5.39 15.30
N PRO A 5 2.52 5.00 16.51
CA PRO A 5 2.64 3.61 16.90
C PRO A 5 1.34 3.03 17.48
N TYR A 6 1.02 1.80 17.07
CA TYR A 6 -0.09 0.99 17.57
C TYR A 6 0.46 -0.37 18.04
N PRO A 7 0.76 -0.53 19.35
CA PRO A 7 1.22 -1.80 19.92
C PRO A 7 0.16 -2.90 19.80
N HIS A 8 0.58 -4.12 19.47
CA HIS A 8 -0.35 -5.24 19.39
C HIS A 8 -0.83 -5.67 20.79
N PRO A 9 -2.14 -5.86 21.02
CA PRO A 9 -2.68 -6.09 22.36
C PRO A 9 -2.20 -7.39 23.02
N GLN A 10 -1.82 -8.39 22.23
CA GLN A 10 -1.35 -9.70 22.72
C GLN A 10 0.15 -9.93 22.51
N TYR A 11 0.82 -9.12 21.70
CA TYR A 11 2.21 -9.34 21.29
C TYR A 11 3.00 -8.04 21.51
N PRO A 12 3.56 -7.81 22.71
CA PRO A 12 4.14 -6.51 23.09
C PRO A 12 5.36 -6.11 22.26
N ASN A 13 5.99 -7.08 21.57
CA ASN A 13 7.12 -6.84 20.68
C ASN A 13 6.70 -6.52 19.23
N VAL A 14 5.39 -6.46 18.94
CA VAL A 14 4.85 -6.14 17.62
C VAL A 14 4.16 -4.78 17.69
N THR A 15 4.65 -3.84 16.89
CA THR A 15 4.06 -2.49 16.77
C THR A 15 3.73 -2.23 15.32
N LEU A 16 2.46 -1.91 15.04
CA LEU A 16 2.04 -1.39 13.75
C LEU A 16 2.23 0.12 13.73
N TRP A 17 2.84 0.65 12.69
CA TRP A 17 3.07 2.09 12.56
C TRP A 17 2.20 2.64 11.44
N ASP A 18 1.33 3.59 11.78
CA ASP A 18 0.61 4.37 10.76
C ASP A 18 1.53 5.47 10.24
N LEU A 19 1.75 5.48 8.93
CA LEU A 19 2.68 6.39 8.27
C LEU A 19 1.90 7.45 7.49
N PRO A 20 2.30 8.72 7.55
CA PRO A 20 1.62 9.77 6.80
C PRO A 20 1.64 9.50 5.30
N GLY A 21 0.55 9.80 4.59
CA GLY A 21 0.47 9.54 3.15
C GLY A 21 1.48 10.35 2.32
N ILE A 22 2.17 9.69 1.39
CA ILE A 22 3.15 10.27 0.47
C ILE A 22 2.55 11.29 -0.52
N GLY A 23 1.22 11.32 -0.70
CA GLY A 23 0.52 12.25 -1.60
C GLY A 23 0.36 13.68 -1.08
N THR A 24 0.95 14.02 0.06
CA THR A 24 0.90 15.40 0.60
C THR A 24 1.86 16.28 -0.21
N PRO A 25 1.42 17.42 -0.79
CA PRO A 25 2.09 18.11 -1.91
C PRO A 25 3.53 18.61 -1.69
N ASN A 26 4.10 18.47 -0.50
CA ASN A 26 5.36 19.11 -0.11
C ASN A 26 6.53 18.16 0.16
N PHE A 27 6.43 16.86 -0.15
CA PHE A 27 7.50 15.90 0.14
C PHE A 27 8.06 15.25 -1.12
N THR A 28 9.35 15.46 -1.39
CA THR A 28 10.09 14.53 -2.25
C THR A 28 10.19 13.17 -1.56
N ALA A 29 10.13 12.06 -2.30
CA ALA A 29 10.17 10.71 -1.72
C ALA A 29 11.35 10.54 -0.74
N HIS A 30 12.52 11.08 -1.08
CA HIS A 30 13.70 11.05 -0.22
C HIS A 30 13.54 11.82 1.11
N GLN A 31 12.88 13.00 1.11
CA GLN A 31 12.58 13.73 2.35
C GLN A 31 11.58 12.96 3.22
N TYR A 32 10.58 12.34 2.59
CA TYR A 32 9.61 11.50 3.27
C TYR A 32 10.30 10.32 3.97
N LEU A 33 11.21 9.63 3.28
CA LEU A 33 11.96 8.49 3.84
C LEU A 33 12.73 8.88 5.10
N LYS A 34 13.39 10.04 5.08
CA LYS A 34 14.12 10.57 6.24
C LYS A 34 13.20 10.96 7.39
N GLN A 35 12.06 11.59 7.09
CA GLN A 35 11.15 12.10 8.11
C GLN A 35 10.43 11.00 8.89
N VAL A 36 10.06 9.90 8.24
CA VAL A 36 9.40 8.79 8.92
C VAL A 36 10.39 7.74 9.43
N GLU A 37 11.69 7.98 9.26
CA GLU A 37 12.77 7.15 9.79
C GLU A 37 12.66 5.68 9.35
N PHE A 38 12.55 5.46 8.03
CA PHE A 38 12.33 4.15 7.40
C PHE A 38 13.24 3.02 7.91
N GLU A 39 14.45 3.35 8.36
CA GLU A 39 15.42 2.39 8.89
C GLU A 39 14.91 1.65 10.14
N LYS A 40 13.96 2.22 10.90
CA LYS A 40 13.43 1.63 12.14
C LYS A 40 12.47 0.47 11.95
N PHE A 41 11.92 0.27 10.75
CA PHE A 41 10.88 -0.74 10.50
C PHE A 41 11.45 -2.03 9.91
N ASP A 42 10.96 -3.19 10.34
CA ASP A 42 11.41 -4.49 9.84
C ASP A 42 10.92 -4.79 8.42
N PHE A 43 9.65 -4.47 8.14
CA PHE A 43 9.02 -4.64 6.83
C PHE A 43 7.92 -3.60 6.61
N PHE A 44 7.50 -3.44 5.36
CA PHE A 44 6.49 -2.46 4.98
C PHE A 44 5.23 -3.11 4.42
N ILE A 45 4.08 -2.50 4.67
CA ILE A 45 2.81 -2.84 4.02
C ILE A 45 2.33 -1.60 3.28
N ILE A 46 2.31 -1.67 1.95
CA ILE A 46 1.77 -0.61 1.08
C ILE A 46 0.31 -0.96 0.81
N ILE A 47 -0.60 -0.15 1.35
CA ILE A 47 -2.05 -0.35 1.18
C ILE A 47 -2.54 0.64 0.13
N SER A 48 -3.12 0.14 -0.95
CA SER A 48 -3.70 0.98 -2.02
C SER A 48 -5.09 0.50 -2.38
N ALA A 49 -6.00 1.43 -2.62
CA ALA A 49 -7.37 1.17 -3.06
C ALA A 49 -7.61 1.85 -4.42
N GLY A 50 -8.31 1.16 -5.34
CA GLY A 50 -8.70 1.73 -6.63
C GLY A 50 -7.62 1.74 -7.72
N ARG A 51 -6.73 2.74 -7.79
CA ARG A 51 -5.64 2.73 -8.80
C ARG A 51 -4.31 2.85 -8.09
N PHE A 52 -3.36 2.01 -8.49
CA PHE A 52 -1.97 2.11 -8.06
C PHE A 52 -1.46 3.51 -8.42
N ARG A 53 -1.00 4.27 -7.42
CA ARG A 53 -0.54 5.64 -7.64
C ARG A 53 0.96 5.63 -7.93
N GLU A 54 1.41 6.59 -8.72
CA GLU A 54 2.85 6.78 -8.99
C GLU A 54 3.68 6.89 -7.70
N ASN A 55 3.10 7.46 -6.65
CA ASN A 55 3.76 7.58 -5.37
C ASN A 55 3.94 6.21 -4.66
N ASP A 56 3.00 5.27 -4.84
CA ASP A 56 3.10 3.91 -4.30
C ASP A 56 4.27 3.17 -4.99
N ALA A 57 4.42 3.39 -6.31
CA ALA A 57 5.53 2.86 -7.11
C ALA A 57 6.88 3.38 -6.64
N LYS A 58 6.99 4.71 -6.49
CA LYS A 58 8.21 5.36 -5.99
C LYS A 58 8.57 4.84 -4.61
N LEU A 59 7.60 4.70 -3.72
CA LEU A 59 7.81 4.17 -2.38
C LEU A 59 8.35 2.73 -2.40
N ALA A 60 7.72 1.84 -3.18
CA ALA A 60 8.16 0.46 -3.34
C ALA A 60 9.60 0.36 -3.89
N GLN A 61 9.95 1.21 -4.87
CA GLN A 61 11.30 1.29 -5.42
C GLN A 61 12.34 1.71 -4.38
N GLU A 62 12.03 2.71 -3.56
CA GLU A 62 12.93 3.17 -2.51
C GLU A 62 13.12 2.12 -1.40
N ILE A 63 12.05 1.44 -0.97
CA ILE A 63 12.14 0.34 0.01
C ILE A 63 13.04 -0.78 -0.53
N LYS A 64 12.91 -1.11 -1.82
CA LYS A 64 13.75 -2.11 -2.48
C LYS A 64 15.22 -1.66 -2.56
N LYS A 65 15.50 -0.38 -2.85
CA LYS A 65 16.87 0.17 -2.83
C LYS A 65 17.52 0.10 -1.45
N MET A 66 16.73 0.22 -0.38
CA MET A 66 17.19 0.05 1.00
C MET A 66 17.40 -1.43 1.39
N GLY A 67 17.14 -2.39 0.50
CA GLY A 67 17.29 -3.82 0.78
C GLY A 67 16.21 -4.39 1.70
N LYS A 68 15.11 -3.66 1.92
CA LYS A 68 14.01 -4.09 2.79
C LYS A 68 12.88 -4.72 1.98
N SER A 69 12.17 -5.64 2.63
CA SER A 69 10.99 -6.28 2.05
C SER A 69 9.73 -5.43 2.27
N PHE A 70 8.81 -5.50 1.32
CA PHE A 70 7.48 -4.93 1.44
C PHE A 70 6.41 -5.90 0.94
N TYR A 71 5.19 -5.71 1.43
CA TYR A 71 3.98 -6.35 0.97
C TYR A 71 3.08 -5.31 0.35
N PHE A 72 2.49 -5.62 -0.81
CA PHE A 72 1.47 -4.78 -1.41
C PHE A 72 0.09 -5.38 -1.12
N VAL A 73 -0.79 -4.57 -0.53
CA VAL A 73 -2.16 -4.95 -0.18
C VAL A 73 -3.12 -4.10 -0.99
N ARG A 74 -3.84 -4.78 -1.89
CA ARG A 74 -4.96 -4.19 -2.62
C ARG A 74 -6.21 -4.18 -1.74
N ALA A 75 -6.55 -3.01 -1.21
CA ALA A 75 -7.74 -2.81 -0.40
C ALA A 75 -8.96 -2.44 -1.25
N LYS A 76 -10.15 -2.54 -0.63
CA LYS A 76 -11.44 -2.15 -1.22
C LYS A 76 -11.85 -2.93 -2.48
N ILE A 77 -11.46 -4.21 -2.55
CA ILE A 77 -11.83 -5.12 -3.64
C ILE A 77 -13.35 -5.21 -3.83
N ASP A 78 -14.11 -5.13 -2.74
CA ASP A 78 -15.57 -5.08 -2.73
C ASP A 78 -16.13 -3.98 -3.66
N ASN A 79 -15.53 -2.78 -3.63
CA ASN A 79 -15.94 -1.67 -4.50
C ASN A 79 -15.57 -1.93 -5.96
N ASP A 80 -14.40 -2.53 -6.22
CA ASP A 80 -13.97 -2.87 -7.59
C ASP A 80 -14.89 -3.93 -8.20
N LEU A 81 -15.28 -4.94 -7.41
CA LEU A 81 -16.24 -5.96 -7.83
C LEU A 81 -17.62 -5.38 -8.10
N HIS A 82 -18.12 -4.52 -7.21
CA HIS A 82 -19.42 -3.87 -7.40
C HIS A 82 -19.44 -2.98 -8.65
N ALA A 83 -18.37 -2.24 -8.90
CA ALA A 83 -18.24 -1.42 -10.11
C ALA A 83 -18.17 -2.28 -11.38
N ALA A 84 -17.49 -3.43 -11.34
CA ALA A 84 -17.45 -4.37 -12.46
C ALA A 84 -18.83 -4.97 -12.74
N GLU A 85 -19.56 -5.39 -11.71
CA GLU A 85 -20.92 -5.92 -11.83
C GLU A 85 -21.89 -4.92 -12.47
N GLN A 86 -21.78 -3.63 -12.14
CA GLN A 86 -22.64 -2.59 -12.71
C GLN A 86 -22.28 -2.19 -14.16
N SER A 87 -21.03 -2.35 -14.57
CA SER A 87 -20.53 -1.85 -15.85
C SER A 87 -20.37 -2.93 -16.92
N GLN A 88 -20.23 -4.21 -16.53
CA GLN A 88 -20.01 -5.33 -17.45
C GLN A 88 -21.32 -6.04 -17.78
N ARG A 89 -21.54 -6.28 -19.07
CA ARG A 89 -22.71 -7.06 -19.55
C ARG A 89 -22.64 -8.53 -19.12
N GLU A 90 -21.44 -9.09 -19.07
CA GLU A 90 -21.16 -10.46 -18.62
C GLU A 90 -20.18 -10.39 -17.45
N TYR A 91 -20.72 -10.21 -16.25
CA TYR A 91 -19.92 -10.16 -15.03
C TYR A 91 -19.48 -11.56 -14.61
N ASN A 92 -18.20 -11.70 -14.29
CA ASN A 92 -17.65 -12.88 -13.63
C ASN A 92 -16.67 -12.43 -12.54
N GLN A 93 -16.95 -12.84 -11.30
CA GLN A 93 -16.18 -12.44 -10.13
C GLN A 93 -14.73 -12.95 -10.19
N GLU A 94 -14.51 -14.22 -10.54
CA GLU A 94 -13.17 -14.82 -10.59
C GLU A 94 -12.28 -14.15 -11.63
N ASN A 95 -12.81 -13.91 -12.83
CA ASN A 95 -12.10 -13.21 -13.90
C ASN A 95 -11.79 -11.76 -13.51
N THR A 96 -12.68 -11.10 -12.78
CA THR A 96 -12.45 -9.73 -12.30
C THR A 96 -11.35 -9.71 -11.24
N LEU A 97 -11.37 -10.63 -10.28
CA LEU A 97 -10.32 -10.77 -9.26
C LEU A 97 -8.96 -11.10 -9.89
N GLN A 98 -8.94 -11.98 -10.90
CA GLN A 98 -7.72 -12.31 -11.63
C GLN A 98 -7.14 -11.08 -12.33
N LYS A 99 -7.97 -10.31 -13.05
CA LYS A 99 -7.53 -9.07 -13.71
C LYS A 99 -6.95 -8.07 -12.72
N ILE A 100 -7.63 -7.83 -11.58
CA ILE A 100 -7.14 -6.93 -10.53
C ILE A 100 -5.78 -7.42 -10.00
N ARG A 101 -5.60 -8.74 -9.84
CA ARG A 101 -4.33 -9.31 -9.39
C ARG A 101 -3.22 -9.13 -10.43
N GLU A 102 -3.51 -9.37 -11.70
CA GLU A 102 -2.57 -9.19 -12.81
C GLU A 102 -2.14 -7.72 -12.95
N ASP A 103 -3.08 -6.79 -12.83
CA ASP A 103 -2.82 -5.34 -12.82
C ASP A 103 -1.91 -4.89 -11.68
N CYS A 104 -1.84 -5.65 -10.58
CA CYS A 104 -0.94 -5.37 -9.46
C CYS A 104 0.46 -5.99 -9.63
N ILE A 105 0.64 -6.91 -10.59
CA ILE A 105 1.91 -7.61 -10.86
C ILE A 105 2.67 -7.00 -12.03
N GLN A 106 1.95 -6.44 -13.02
CA GLN A 106 2.52 -5.75 -14.18
C GLN A 106 3.22 -4.43 -13.79
#